data_AF-A0A495X9R3-F1
#
_entry.id   AF-A0A495X9R3-F1
#
_cell.length_a   1.000
_cell.length_b   1.000
_cell.length_c   1.000
_cell.angle_alpha   90.00
_cell.angle_beta   90.00
_cell.angle_gamma   90.00
#
_symmetry.space_group_name_H-M   'P 1'
#
loop_
_entity.id
_entity.type
_entity.pdbx_description
1 polymer ?
#
loop_
_entity_poly.entity_id
_entity_poly.type
_entity_poly.pdbx_seq_one_letter_code
_entity_poly.pdbx_strand_id
1 'polypeptide(L)'
;MTPDWPTTGLDPVRRLRATAAGVRGAAVTERVLAADPAEVWALLTDFEDAFTRIQPDMRAVEVVERRGDRVVLRAASRFGLRARLVGVQRPGWCWLQSRFLVIAMAAAPEPGGGTRVALTGGVRLPRRPAIVPWGVRRESTRSLDALQALLDR
;
A
#
# COMPACT_ATOMS: atom_id res chain seq x y z
N MET A 1 -9.28 31.19 -24.12
CA MET A 1 -9.65 29.77 -24.29
C MET A 1 -8.43 28.94 -23.92
N THR A 2 -8.48 28.24 -22.78
CA THR A 2 -7.48 27.23 -22.46
C THR A 2 -7.78 26.02 -23.34
N PRO A 3 -6.84 25.49 -24.14
CA PRO A 3 -7.11 24.32 -24.97
C PRO A 3 -7.58 23.15 -24.09
N ASP A 4 -8.58 22.40 -24.59
CA ASP A 4 -9.09 21.19 -23.95
C ASP A 4 -8.00 20.11 -24.00
N TRP A 5 -7.19 20.06 -22.94
CA TRP A 5 -6.20 19.02 -22.77
C TRP A 5 -6.92 17.69 -22.53
N PRO A 6 -6.50 16.60 -23.19
CA PRO A 6 -7.05 15.28 -22.92
C PRO A 6 -6.85 14.91 -21.46
N THR A 7 -7.95 14.70 -20.74
CA THR A 7 -7.95 14.21 -19.37
C THR A 7 -8.23 12.71 -19.39
N THR A 8 -7.45 11.94 -18.64
CA THR A 8 -7.68 10.50 -18.44
C THR A 8 -7.69 10.19 -16.95
N GLY A 9 -8.61 9.33 -16.52
CA GLY A 9 -8.63 8.84 -15.15
C GLY A 9 -7.48 7.87 -14.92
N LEU A 10 -6.63 8.14 -13.93
CA LEU A 10 -5.67 7.15 -13.46
C LEU A 10 -6.36 6.20 -12.48
N ASP A 11 -6.43 4.93 -12.83
CA ASP A 11 -6.81 3.88 -11.89
C ASP A 11 -5.86 3.87 -10.67
N PRO A 12 -6.28 3.29 -9.54
CA PRO A 12 -5.47 3.28 -8.32
C PRO A 12 -4.05 2.72 -8.49
N VAL A 13 -3.88 1.67 -9.29
CA VAL A 13 -2.59 1.01 -9.52
C VAL A 13 -1.67 1.93 -10.33
N ARG A 14 -2.17 2.54 -11.42
CA ARG A 14 -1.43 3.54 -12.20
C ARG A 14 -1.07 4.76 -11.35
N ARG A 15 -1.98 5.22 -10.48
CA ARG A 15 -1.70 6.31 -9.53
C ARG A 15 -0.57 5.93 -8.57
N LEU A 16 -0.56 4.71 -8.05
CA LEU A 16 0.52 4.24 -7.18
C LEU A 16 1.86 4.18 -7.92
N ARG A 17 1.90 3.65 -9.15
CA ARG A 17 3.11 3.65 -9.99
C ARG A 17 3.66 5.06 -10.19
N ALA A 18 2.81 6.01 -10.60
CA ALA A 18 3.20 7.39 -10.83
C ALA A 18 3.74 8.05 -9.54
N THR A 19 3.08 7.80 -8.41
CA THR A 19 3.51 8.33 -7.10
C THR A 19 4.85 7.73 -6.66
N ALA A 20 5.01 6.40 -6.79
CA ALA A 20 6.22 5.69 -6.41
C ALA A 20 7.42 6.06 -7.28
N ALA A 21 7.21 6.39 -8.56
CA ALA A 21 8.27 6.86 -9.46
C ALA A 21 8.94 8.15 -8.98
N GLY A 22 8.23 8.98 -8.19
CA GLY A 22 8.78 10.16 -7.54
C GLY A 22 9.63 9.88 -6.28
N VAL A 23 9.69 8.63 -5.82
CA VAL A 23 10.42 8.24 -4.60
C VAL A 23 11.64 7.41 -4.97
N ARG A 24 12.83 7.97 -4.75
CA ARG A 24 14.09 7.28 -5.09
C ARG A 24 14.20 5.97 -4.31
N GLY A 25 14.44 4.86 -5.00
CA GLY A 25 14.60 3.54 -4.40
C GLY A 25 13.28 2.81 -4.08
N ALA A 26 12.12 3.44 -4.32
CA ALA A 26 10.85 2.72 -4.30
C ALA A 26 10.79 1.74 -5.48
N ALA A 27 10.14 0.60 -5.25
CA ALA A 27 9.88 -0.38 -6.28
C ALA A 27 8.45 -0.90 -6.08
N VAL A 28 7.66 -0.83 -7.14
CA VAL A 28 6.30 -1.37 -7.14
C VAL A 28 6.38 -2.85 -7.49
N THR A 29 5.70 -3.66 -6.69
CA THR A 29 5.49 -5.09 -6.94
C THR A 29 4.00 -5.31 -7.15
N GLU A 30 3.66 -6.07 -8.19
CA GLU A 30 2.27 -6.27 -8.59
C GLU A 30 1.94 -7.73 -8.78
N ARG A 31 0.67 -8.06 -8.59
CA ARG A 31 0.10 -9.36 -8.89
C ARG A 31 -1.37 -9.19 -9.26
N VAL A 32 -1.85 -10.02 -10.19
CA VAL A 32 -3.28 -10.19 -10.42
C VAL A 32 -3.75 -11.35 -9.55
N LEU A 33 -4.76 -11.11 -8.72
CA LEU A 33 -5.39 -12.08 -7.84
C LEU A 33 -6.75 -12.47 -8.41
N ALA A 34 -7.10 -13.75 -8.34
CA ALA A 34 -8.39 -14.27 -8.79
C ALA A 34 -9.50 -14.04 -7.74
N ALA A 35 -9.68 -12.80 -7.30
CA ALA A 35 -10.65 -12.39 -6.28
C ALA A 35 -11.29 -11.05 -6.63
N ASP A 36 -12.43 -10.74 -6.02
CA ASP A 36 -13.15 -9.49 -6.24
C ASP A 36 -12.38 -8.27 -5.69
N PRO A 37 -12.36 -7.12 -6.38
CA PRO A 37 -11.63 -5.94 -5.90
C PRO A 37 -12.07 -5.44 -4.53
N ALA A 38 -13.34 -5.57 -4.17
CA ALA A 38 -13.85 -5.15 -2.87
C ALA A 38 -13.36 -6.07 -1.74
N GLU A 39 -13.33 -7.37 -1.98
CA GLU A 39 -12.80 -8.37 -1.04
C GLU A 39 -11.31 -8.15 -0.77
N VAL A 40 -10.52 -8.03 -1.84
CA VAL A 40 -9.08 -7.73 -1.75
C VAL A 40 -8.83 -6.43 -1.00
N TRP A 41 -9.62 -5.39 -1.31
CA TRP A 41 -9.46 -4.09 -0.67
C TRP A 41 -9.88 -4.10 0.81
N ALA A 42 -10.90 -4.87 1.18
CA ALA A 42 -11.30 -5.05 2.57
C ALA A 42 -10.15 -5.65 3.39
N LEU A 43 -9.49 -6.72 2.90
CA LEU A 43 -8.34 -7.32 3.57
C LEU A 43 -7.15 -6.35 3.69
N LEU A 44 -6.85 -5.60 2.63
CA LEU A 44 -5.74 -4.64 2.63
C LEU A 44 -5.97 -3.44 3.58
N THR A 45 -7.23 -3.11 3.89
CA THR A 45 -7.58 -1.94 4.72
C THR A 45 -8.13 -2.29 6.10
N ASP A 46 -8.30 -3.57 6.40
CA ASP A 46 -8.46 -4.09 7.75
C ASP A 46 -7.11 -4.03 8.50
N PHE A 47 -6.76 -2.81 8.91
CA PHE A 47 -5.44 -2.49 9.46
C PHE A 47 -5.11 -3.26 10.74
N GLU A 48 -6.11 -3.53 11.58
CA GLU A 48 -5.89 -4.04 12.94
C GLU A 48 -5.82 -5.57 13.00
N ASP A 49 -6.28 -6.26 11.95
CA ASP A 49 -6.22 -7.71 11.84
C ASP A 49 -5.57 -8.20 10.53
N ALA A 50 -6.31 -8.28 9.42
CA ALA A 50 -5.81 -8.89 8.17
C ALA A 50 -4.53 -8.25 7.65
N PHE A 51 -4.41 -6.92 7.75
CA PHE A 51 -3.22 -6.19 7.33
C PHE A 51 -1.96 -6.63 8.09
N THR A 52 -2.05 -6.96 9.38
CA THR A 52 -0.90 -7.45 10.17
C THR A 52 -0.47 -8.86 9.77
N ARG A 53 -1.38 -9.62 9.14
CA ARG A 53 -1.11 -10.94 8.55
C ARG A 53 -0.49 -10.80 7.15
N ILE A 54 -0.86 -9.75 6.41
CA ILE A 54 -0.33 -9.40 5.08
C ILE A 54 1.04 -8.71 5.16
N GLN A 55 1.29 -7.89 6.18
CA GLN A 55 2.58 -7.23 6.43
C GLN A 55 3.28 -7.96 7.59
N PRO A 56 3.99 -9.06 7.32
CA PRO A 56 4.45 -9.97 8.37
C PRO A 56 5.51 -9.36 9.29
N ASP A 57 6.13 -8.24 8.90
CA ASP A 57 7.03 -7.45 9.75
C ASP A 57 6.28 -6.64 10.82
N MET A 58 4.97 -6.42 10.64
CA MET A 58 4.10 -5.79 11.62
C MET A 58 3.63 -6.78 12.68
N ARG A 59 3.66 -6.33 13.93
CA ARG A 59 3.14 -7.06 15.08
C ARG A 59 1.73 -6.61 15.45
N ALA A 60 1.51 -5.29 15.44
CA ALA A 60 0.24 -4.70 15.80
C ALA A 60 0.10 -3.35 15.09
N VAL A 61 -1.12 -3.04 14.70
CA VAL A 61 -1.51 -1.75 14.16
C VAL A 61 -2.82 -1.34 14.84
N GLU A 62 -2.92 -0.07 15.19
CA GLU A 62 -4.09 0.52 15.82
C GLU A 62 -4.52 1.73 14.99
N VAL A 63 -5.82 1.83 14.67
CA VAL A 63 -6.39 2.99 13.98
C VAL A 63 -6.65 4.08 15.02
N VAL A 64 -5.87 5.16 14.95
CA VAL A 64 -5.99 6.30 15.89
C VAL A 64 -7.04 7.30 15.42
N GLU A 65 -7.13 7.53 14.11
CA GLU A 65 -8.03 8.53 13.53
C GLU A 65 -8.42 8.14 12.10
N ARG A 66 -9.70 8.34 11.77
CA ARG A 66 -10.22 8.38 10.39
C ARG A 66 -11.03 9.66 10.22
N ARG A 67 -10.65 10.49 9.25
CA ARG A 67 -11.36 11.74 8.92
C ARG A 67 -11.38 11.97 7.42
N GLY A 68 -12.50 11.66 6.78
CA GLY A 68 -12.57 11.59 5.31
C GLY A 68 -11.53 10.61 4.79
N ASP A 69 -10.75 11.03 3.79
CA ASP A 69 -9.66 10.19 3.27
C ASP A 69 -8.46 10.08 4.22
N ARG A 70 -8.34 10.94 5.24
CA ARG A 70 -7.17 10.94 6.13
C ARG A 70 -7.25 9.80 7.13
N VAL A 71 -6.15 9.08 7.28
CA VAL A 71 -6.00 8.03 8.28
C VAL A 71 -4.71 8.22 9.09
N VAL A 72 -4.80 7.93 10.39
CA VAL A 72 -3.66 7.88 11.31
C VAL A 72 -3.60 6.52 11.96
N LEU A 73 -2.45 5.87 11.89
CA LEU A 73 -2.22 4.55 12.49
C LEU A 73 -1.06 4.60 13.49
N ARG A 74 -1.13 3.79 14.54
CA ARG A 74 -0.01 3.48 15.42
C ARG A 74 0.44 2.06 15.14
N ALA A 75 1.64 1.89 14.59
CA ALA A 75 2.19 0.59 14.22
C ALA A 75 3.34 0.20 15.15
N ALA A 76 3.39 -1.09 15.50
CA ALA A 76 4.49 -1.74 16.17
C ALA A 76 5.01 -2.90 15.29
N SER A 77 6.29 -2.89 14.98
CA SER A 77 6.95 -3.98 14.24
C SER A 77 7.39 -5.12 15.16
N ARG A 78 7.66 -6.27 14.57
CA ARG A 78 8.29 -7.41 15.23
C ARG A 78 9.77 -7.15 15.61
N PHE A 79 10.38 -6.11 15.03
CA PHE A 79 11.77 -5.69 15.31
C PHE A 79 11.87 -4.61 16.41
N GLY A 80 10.79 -4.34 17.15
CA GLY A 80 10.78 -3.36 18.23
C GLY A 80 10.61 -1.89 17.80
N LEU A 81 10.60 -1.61 16.50
CA LEU A 81 10.30 -0.28 15.96
C LEU A 81 8.82 0.07 16.15
N ARG A 82 8.56 1.32 16.56
CA ARG A 82 7.22 1.89 16.67
C ARG A 82 7.11 3.14 15.80
N ALA A 83 5.99 3.27 15.09
CA ALA A 83 5.77 4.40 14.20
C ALA A 83 4.33 4.90 14.28
N ARG A 84 4.17 6.23 14.26
CA ARG A 84 2.88 6.87 13.94
C ARG A 84 2.85 7.13 12.44
N LEU A 85 2.02 6.38 11.72
CA LEU A 85 1.81 6.53 10.30
C LEU A 85 0.66 7.52 10.06
N VAL A 86 0.85 8.43 9.12
CA VAL A 86 -0.18 9.36 8.66
C VAL A 86 -0.30 9.19 7.16
N GLY A 87 -1.52 9.16 6.66
CA GLY A 87 -1.74 8.87 5.28
C GLY A 87 -3.12 9.20 4.77
N VAL A 88 -3.35 8.72 3.56
CA VAL A 88 -4.59 8.85 2.82
C VAL A 88 -5.05 7.45 2.45
N GLN A 89 -6.29 7.12 2.78
CA GLN A 89 -6.99 5.93 2.30
C GLN A 89 -8.20 6.39 1.48
N ARG A 90 -8.27 5.89 0.25
CA ARG A 90 -9.37 6.06 -0.69
C ARG A 90 -9.81 4.68 -1.17
N PRO A 91 -10.96 4.55 -1.85
CA PRO A 91 -11.30 3.31 -2.54
C PRO A 91 -10.16 2.85 -3.45
N GLY A 92 -9.67 1.63 -3.23
CA GLY A 92 -8.61 1.00 -4.01
C GLY A 92 -7.21 1.62 -3.87
N TRP A 93 -7.00 2.66 -3.06
CA TRP A 93 -5.69 3.32 -2.95
C TRP A 93 -5.38 3.77 -1.52
N CYS A 94 -4.18 3.45 -1.03
CA CYS A 94 -3.71 3.86 0.27
C CYS A 94 -2.22 4.25 0.22
N TRP A 95 -1.88 5.35 0.87
CA TRP A 95 -0.51 5.78 1.10
C TRP A 95 -0.33 6.19 2.56
N LEU A 96 0.52 5.47 3.27
CA LEU A 96 0.87 5.68 4.66
C LEU A 96 2.35 6.05 4.77
N GLN A 97 2.66 7.03 5.60
CA GLN A 97 4.05 7.39 5.85
C GLN A 97 4.30 7.80 7.30
N SER A 98 5.53 7.59 7.75
CA SER A 98 6.10 8.19 8.94
C SER A 98 7.45 8.82 8.60
N ARG A 99 8.20 9.22 9.64
CA ARG A 99 9.59 9.66 9.48
C ARG A 99 10.53 8.52 9.05
N PHE A 100 10.14 7.25 9.20
CA PHE A 100 10.99 6.08 8.94
C PHE A 100 10.41 5.07 7.96
N LEU A 101 9.11 5.13 7.64
CA LEU A 101 8.44 4.11 6.83
C LEU A 101 7.54 4.76 5.79
N VAL A 102 7.48 4.15 4.61
CA VAL A 102 6.40 4.34 3.61
C VAL A 102 5.76 2.98 3.39
N ILE A 103 4.45 2.96 3.30
CA ILE A 103 3.65 1.80 2.87
C ILE A 103 2.60 2.35 1.92
N ALA A 104 2.51 1.79 0.73
CA ALA A 104 1.46 2.13 -0.20
C ALA A 104 0.92 0.88 -0.87
N MET A 105 -0.39 0.90 -1.07
CA MET A 105 -1.17 -0.22 -1.57
C MET A 105 -2.19 0.31 -2.55
N ALA A 106 -2.40 -0.41 -3.63
CA ALA A 106 -3.47 -0.14 -4.56
C ALA A 106 -4.09 -1.45 -5.05
N ALA A 107 -5.38 -1.41 -5.31
CA ALA A 107 -6.14 -2.48 -5.92
C ALA A 107 -7.06 -1.88 -7.00
N ALA A 108 -7.11 -2.53 -8.16
CA ALA A 108 -7.98 -2.15 -9.26
C ALA A 108 -8.49 -3.41 -9.99
N PRO A 109 -9.68 -3.37 -10.60
CA PRO A 109 -10.14 -4.44 -11.49
C PRO A 109 -9.12 -4.70 -12.62
N GLU A 110 -8.83 -5.97 -12.92
CA GLU A 110 -7.95 -6.34 -14.02
C GLU A 110 -8.77 -6.63 -15.30
N PRO A 111 -8.34 -6.12 -16.48
CA PRO A 111 -8.91 -6.56 -17.76
C PRO A 111 -8.75 -8.07 -17.95
N GLY A 112 -9.88 -8.79 -18.05
CA GLY A 112 -9.89 -10.26 -18.13
C GLY A 112 -10.26 -10.95 -16.81
N GLY A 113 -10.53 -10.20 -15.75
CA GLY A 113 -11.07 -10.70 -14.49
C GLY A 113 -10.08 -10.68 -13.33
N GLY A 114 -10.61 -10.64 -12.11
CA GLY A 114 -9.84 -10.54 -10.88
C GLY A 114 -9.38 -9.12 -10.57
N THR A 115 -8.38 -9.02 -9.69
CA THR A 115 -7.91 -7.77 -9.10
C THR A 115 -6.41 -7.62 -9.27
N ARG A 116 -5.97 -6.55 -9.92
CA ARG A 116 -4.57 -6.14 -9.90
C ARG A 116 -4.27 -5.42 -8.60
N VAL A 117 -3.35 -5.98 -7.83
CA VAL A 117 -2.83 -5.39 -6.60
C VAL A 117 -1.42 -4.88 -6.85
N ALA A 118 -1.11 -3.70 -6.32
CA ALA A 118 0.21 -3.11 -6.35
C ALA A 118 0.62 -2.68 -4.95
N LEU A 119 1.80 -3.13 -4.50
CA LEU A 119 2.39 -2.78 -3.22
C LEU A 119 3.74 -2.10 -3.42
N THR A 120 4.04 -1.13 -2.56
CA THR A 120 5.39 -0.61 -2.36
C THR A 120 5.55 -0.24 -0.91
N GLY A 121 6.75 -0.42 -0.36
CA GLY A 121 7.02 -0.03 1.01
C GLY A 121 8.48 -0.16 1.37
N GLY A 122 8.88 0.49 2.45
CA GLY A 122 10.23 0.34 2.96
C GLY A 122 10.66 1.47 3.88
N VAL A 123 11.90 1.35 4.35
CA VAL A 123 12.51 2.29 5.28
C VAL A 123 12.85 3.57 4.56
N ARG A 124 12.30 4.70 5.03
CA ARG A 124 12.66 6.03 4.55
C ARG A 124 14.01 6.45 5.08
N LEU A 125 14.78 7.13 4.23
CA LEU A 125 15.92 7.91 4.67
C LEU A 125 15.44 9.23 5.30
N PRO A 126 15.88 9.58 6.53
CA PRO A 126 15.55 10.86 7.13
C PRO A 126 15.93 12.02 6.20
N ARG A 127 15.05 13.02 6.08
CA ARG A 127 15.24 14.26 5.31
C ARG A 127 15.39 14.10 3.79
N ARG A 128 15.15 12.93 3.20
CA ARG A 128 15.16 12.72 1.74
C ARG A 128 13.92 11.96 1.26
N PRO A 129 13.37 12.24 0.07
CA PRO A 129 12.31 11.43 -0.53
C PRO A 129 12.89 10.14 -1.12
N ALA A 130 13.47 9.30 -0.25
CA ALA A 130 14.15 8.08 -0.64
C ALA A 130 13.80 6.93 0.31
N ILE A 131 13.75 5.72 -0.24
CA ILE A 131 13.61 4.47 0.48
C ILE A 131 14.92 3.69 0.35
N VAL A 132 15.32 2.99 1.42
CA VAL A 132 16.43 2.03 1.37
C VAL A 132 16.03 0.91 0.41
N PRO A 133 16.71 0.72 -0.72
CA PRO A 133 16.24 -0.15 -1.80
C PRO A 133 16.34 -1.64 -1.47
N TRP A 134 16.98 -1.99 -0.36
CA TRP A 134 17.14 -3.39 0.06
C TRP A 134 15.83 -3.97 0.57
N GLY A 135 15.44 -5.11 -0.03
CA GLY A 135 14.31 -5.91 0.42
C GLY A 135 12.94 -5.39 -0.02
N VAL A 136 12.81 -4.20 -0.61
CA VAL A 136 11.51 -3.60 -1.00
C VAL A 136 10.65 -4.56 -1.84
N ARG A 137 11.24 -5.15 -2.90
CA ARG A 137 10.54 -6.12 -3.76
C ARG A 137 10.27 -7.44 -3.03
N ARG A 138 11.22 -7.91 -2.22
CA ARG A 138 11.09 -9.18 -1.49
C ARG A 138 9.96 -9.12 -0.47
N GLU A 139 9.90 -8.03 0.29
CA GLU A 139 8.86 -7.80 1.28
C GLU A 139 7.50 -7.65 0.61
N SER A 140 7.41 -6.84 -0.45
CA SER A 140 6.16 -6.69 -1.19
C SER A 140 5.69 -8.00 -1.84
N THR A 141 6.61 -8.87 -2.28
CA THR A 141 6.27 -10.20 -2.80
C THR A 141 5.70 -11.09 -1.70
N ARG A 142 6.34 -11.12 -0.51
CA ARG A 142 5.83 -11.88 0.65
C ARG A 142 4.46 -11.40 1.09
N SER A 143 4.20 -10.10 1.06
CA SER A 143 2.88 -9.57 1.37
C SER A 143 1.82 -10.01 0.36
N LEU A 144 2.16 -10.06 -0.94
CA LEU A 144 1.26 -10.60 -1.95
C LEU A 144 1.03 -12.10 -1.78
N ASP A 145 2.04 -12.86 -1.34
CA ASP A 145 1.88 -14.29 -1.02
C ASP A 145 0.95 -14.50 0.17
N ALA A 146 1.12 -13.70 1.24
CA ALA A 146 0.25 -13.74 2.41
C ALA A 146 -1.19 -13.33 2.08
N LEU A 147 -1.38 -12.32 1.22
CA LEU A 147 -2.69 -11.90 0.76
C LEU A 147 -3.39 -13.01 -0.06
N GLN A 148 -2.68 -13.64 -1.01
CA GLN A 148 -3.21 -14.77 -1.77
C GLN A 148 -3.65 -15.90 -0.83
N ALA A 149 -2.81 -16.25 0.15
CA ALA A 149 -3.11 -17.32 1.11
C ALA A 149 -4.29 -17.01 2.06
N LEU A 150 -4.71 -15.74 2.18
CA LEU A 150 -5.93 -15.36 2.90
C LEU A 150 -7.18 -15.47 2.03
N LEU A 151 -7.06 -15.25 0.72
CA LEU A 151 -8.15 -15.35 -0.26
C LEU A 151 -8.47 -16.81 -0.63
N ASP A 152 -7.49 -17.70 -0.55
CA ASP A 152 -7.68 -19.13 -0.87
C ASP A 152 -8.35 -19.93 0.26
N ARG A 153 -8.81 -19.27 1.35
CA ARG A 153 -9.42 -19.90 2.53
C ARG A 153 -10.94 -19.78 2.51
#